data_AF-A0A1I7FUH9-F1
#
_entry.id   AF-A0A1I7FUH9-F1
#
_cell.length_a   1.000
_cell.length_b   1.000
_cell.length_c   1.000
_cell.angle_alpha   90.00
_cell.angle_beta   90.00
_cell.angle_gamma   90.00
#
_symmetry.space_group_name_H-M   'P 1'
#
loop_
_entity.id
_entity.type
_entity.pdbx_description
1 polymer ?
#
loop_
_entity_poly.entity_id
_entity_poly.type
_entity_poly.pdbx_seq_one_letter_code
_entity_poly.pdbx_strand_id
1 'polypeptide(L)'
;MTDEFIPPIKERTTDDLLKIVGAPDKWNPRAVFLANNELINRKVEPKKIQTAKYLSKKREKVEERIKANESYQFCDFFFNPFWTLFEIIFSWELKKDGFIRKAKQQKYFRIGIGILILICIGLSYMT
;
A
#
# COMPACT_ATOMS: atom_id res chain seq x y z
N MET A 1 -8.79 -18.67 30.53
CA MET A 1 -9.08 -17.97 29.25
C MET A 1 -8.31 -18.67 28.16
N THR A 2 -9.01 -19.37 27.30
CA THR A 2 -8.47 -19.92 26.04
C THR A 2 -8.01 -18.76 25.17
N ASP A 3 -6.78 -18.82 24.67
CA ASP A 3 -6.24 -17.83 23.75
C ASP A 3 -6.93 -18.05 22.39
N GLU A 4 -7.79 -17.12 21.98
CA GLU A 4 -8.54 -17.21 20.72
C GLU A 4 -7.64 -16.97 19.50
N PHE A 5 -6.38 -16.60 19.70
CA PHE A 5 -5.42 -16.31 18.64
C PHE A 5 -4.53 -17.53 18.35
N ILE A 6 -4.26 -17.77 17.06
CA ILE A 6 -3.38 -18.83 16.59
C ILE A 6 -2.14 -18.18 15.94
N PRO A 7 -0.91 -18.47 16.40
CA PRO A 7 -0.59 -19.11 17.68
C PRO A 7 -1.01 -18.21 18.86
N PRO A 8 -1.21 -18.80 20.06
CA PRO A 8 -1.48 -18.07 21.28
C PRO A 8 -0.51 -16.91 21.51
N ILE A 9 -0.99 -15.77 21.99
CA ILE A 9 -0.19 -14.57 22.26
C ILE A 9 0.97 -14.90 23.22
N LYS A 10 0.75 -15.76 24.21
CA LYS A 10 1.79 -16.20 25.15
C LYS A 10 2.92 -16.98 24.50
N GLU A 11 2.64 -17.71 23.42
CA GLU A 11 3.64 -18.52 22.71
C GLU A 11 4.43 -17.70 21.68
N ARG A 12 3.97 -16.49 21.36
CA ARG A 12 4.66 -15.62 20.40
C ARG A 12 6.00 -15.11 20.94
N THR A 13 6.93 -14.87 20.02
CA THR A 13 8.22 -14.26 20.33
C THR A 13 8.06 -12.81 20.78
N THR A 14 9.02 -12.29 21.54
CA THR A 14 8.99 -10.88 21.98
C THR A 14 8.95 -9.91 20.80
N ASP A 15 9.62 -10.23 19.69
CA ASP A 15 9.61 -9.42 18.47
C ASP A 15 8.23 -9.40 17.81
N ASP A 16 7.51 -10.52 17.80
CA ASP A 16 6.16 -10.56 17.25
C ASP A 16 5.16 -9.79 18.12
N LEU A 17 5.32 -9.85 19.44
CA LEU A 17 4.54 -9.01 20.36
C LEU A 17 4.81 -7.52 20.13
N LEU A 18 6.07 -7.13 19.91
CA LEU A 18 6.45 -5.76 19.56
C LEU A 18 5.86 -5.32 18.21
N LYS A 19 5.77 -6.20 17.21
CA LYS A 19 5.09 -5.90 15.94
C LYS A 19 3.59 -5.64 16.13
N ILE A 20 2.92 -6.46 16.95
CA ILE A 20 1.48 -6.30 17.26
C ILE A 20 1.23 -4.95 17.94
N VAL A 21 1.98 -4.68 19.01
CA VAL A 21 1.83 -3.43 19.79
C VAL A 21 2.32 -2.21 19.01
N GLY A 22 3.28 -2.39 18.10
CA GLY A 22 3.81 -1.35 17.25
C GLY A 22 2.77 -0.81 16.26
N ALA A 23 1.86 -1.62 15.75
CA ALA A 23 0.87 -1.22 14.75
C ALA A 23 -0.58 -1.47 15.24
N PRO A 24 -1.02 -0.82 16.33
CA PRO A 24 -2.29 -1.17 16.99
C PRO A 24 -3.50 -1.08 16.05
N ASP A 25 -3.48 -0.16 15.08
CA ASP A 25 -4.57 0.05 14.12
C ASP A 25 -4.72 -1.10 13.09
N LYS A 26 -3.66 -1.94 12.94
CA LYS A 26 -3.63 -3.08 12.01
C LYS A 26 -4.01 -4.41 12.68
N TRP A 27 -4.28 -4.41 13.98
CA TRP A 27 -4.54 -5.62 14.77
C TRP A 27 -5.84 -5.53 15.56
N ASN A 28 -6.38 -6.69 15.96
CA ASN A 28 -7.51 -6.74 16.86
C ASN A 28 -7.13 -6.07 18.21
N PRO A 29 -7.94 -5.12 18.74
CA PRO A 29 -7.66 -4.43 20.00
C PRO A 29 -7.38 -5.39 21.18
N ARG A 30 -8.06 -6.54 21.22
CA ARG A 30 -7.85 -7.57 22.24
C ARG A 30 -6.49 -8.23 22.12
N ALA A 31 -6.01 -8.48 20.90
CA ALA A 31 -4.65 -9.00 20.65
C ALA A 31 -3.58 -7.99 21.08
N VAL A 32 -3.80 -6.70 20.79
CA VAL A 32 -2.90 -5.60 21.21
C VAL A 32 -2.82 -5.49 22.73
N PHE A 33 -3.96 -5.62 23.42
CA PHE A 33 -4.01 -5.61 24.87
C PHE A 33 -3.26 -6.80 25.47
N LEU A 34 -3.53 -8.02 25.00
CA LEU A 34 -2.85 -9.24 25.46
C LEU A 34 -1.34 -9.17 25.20
N ALA A 35 -0.92 -8.68 24.03
CA ALA A 35 0.49 -8.54 23.68
C ALA A 35 1.21 -7.52 24.56
N ASN A 36 0.57 -6.40 24.89
CA ASN A 36 1.12 -5.43 25.84
C ASN A 36 1.33 -6.06 27.23
N ASN A 37 0.31 -6.76 27.75
CA ASN A 37 0.41 -7.41 29.05
C ASN A 37 1.53 -8.46 29.07
N GLU A 38 1.67 -9.22 27.99
CA GLU A 38 2.72 -10.22 27.88
C GLU A 38 4.13 -9.58 27.80
N LEU A 39 4.29 -8.47 27.08
CA LEU A 39 5.55 -7.70 27.08
C LEU A 39 5.91 -7.15 28.47
N ILE A 40 4.90 -6.71 29.24
CA ILE A 40 5.06 -6.25 30.62
C ILE A 40 5.48 -7.41 31.52
N ASN A 41 4.83 -8.58 31.40
CA ASN A 41 5.18 -9.80 32.14
C ASN A 41 6.62 -10.23 31.87
N ARG A 42 7.07 -10.09 30.61
CA ARG A 42 8.45 -10.38 30.17
C ARG A 42 9.46 -9.28 30.54
N LYS A 43 9.04 -8.22 31.24
CA LYS A 43 9.87 -7.08 31.66
C LYS A 43 10.59 -6.40 30.50
N VAL A 44 9.95 -6.33 29.34
CA VAL A 44 10.50 -5.62 28.17
C VAL A 44 10.49 -4.12 28.45
N GLU A 45 11.61 -3.46 28.16
CA GLU A 45 11.73 -2.01 28.36
C GLU A 45 10.64 -1.22 27.62
N PRO A 46 9.95 -0.28 28.29
CA PRO A 46 8.93 0.57 27.66
C PRO A 46 9.46 1.32 26.43
N LYS A 47 10.75 1.66 26.42
CA LYS A 47 11.42 2.32 25.31
C LYS A 47 11.35 1.48 24.03
N LYS A 48 11.55 0.15 24.12
CA LYS A 48 11.45 -0.76 22.96
C LYS A 48 10.03 -0.77 22.37
N ILE A 49 9.02 -0.71 23.24
CA ILE A 49 7.62 -0.63 22.81
C ILE A 49 7.33 0.68 22.06
N GLN A 50 7.83 1.80 22.59
CA GLN A 50 7.70 3.11 21.92
C GLN A 50 8.45 3.13 20.59
N THR A 51 9.65 2.56 20.55
CA THR A 51 10.43 2.44 19.30
C THR A 51 9.69 1.60 18.27
N ALA A 52 9.06 0.49 18.66
CA ALA A 52 8.25 -0.32 17.75
C ALA A 52 7.08 0.49 17.15
N LYS A 53 6.38 1.29 17.96
CA LYS A 53 5.31 2.21 17.51
C LYS A 53 5.81 3.32 16.60
N TYR A 54 7.00 3.84 16.86
CA TYR A 54 7.60 4.86 16.00
C TYR A 54 8.01 4.27 14.64
N LEU A 55 8.64 3.09 14.65
CA LEU A 55 9.13 2.43 13.45
C LEU A 55 7.97 1.97 12.55
N SER A 56 6.88 1.46 13.11
CA SER A 56 5.69 1.08 12.33
C SER A 56 5.11 2.28 11.57
N LYS A 57 4.89 3.42 12.25
CA LYS A 57 4.41 4.66 11.64
C LYS A 57 5.39 5.20 10.59
N LYS A 58 6.69 5.08 10.84
CA LYS A 58 7.71 5.51 9.87
C LYS A 58 7.66 4.65 8.61
N ARG A 59 7.52 3.32 8.75
CA ARG A 59 7.40 2.39 7.62
C ARG A 59 6.16 2.68 6.79
N GLU A 60 5.01 2.88 7.45
CA GLU A 60 3.77 3.24 6.77
C GLU A 60 3.92 4.52 5.93
N LYS A 61 4.50 5.58 6.49
CA LYS A 61 4.78 6.81 5.73
C LYS A 61 5.72 6.59 4.54
N VAL A 62 6.67 5.65 4.66
CA VAL A 62 7.58 5.32 3.57
C VAL A 62 6.86 4.53 2.49
N GLU A 63 6.06 3.54 2.86
CA GLU A 63 5.21 2.76 1.94
C GLU A 63 4.23 3.66 1.18
N GLU A 64 3.56 4.58 1.87
CA GLU A 64 2.70 5.59 1.25
C GLU A 64 3.46 6.45 0.22
N ARG A 65 4.69 6.88 0.55
CA ARG A 65 5.51 7.67 -0.38
C ARG A 65 5.98 6.85 -1.58
N ILE A 66 6.37 5.59 -1.36
CA ILE A 66 6.75 4.67 -2.43
C ILE A 66 5.54 4.50 -3.36
N LYS A 67 4.39 4.15 -2.80
CA LYS A 67 3.12 3.98 -3.53
C LYS A 67 2.74 5.24 -4.31
N ALA A 68 2.83 6.41 -3.70
CA ALA A 68 2.52 7.68 -4.35
C ALA A 68 3.48 8.02 -5.51
N ASN A 69 4.74 7.59 -5.42
CA ASN A 69 5.77 7.85 -6.42
C ASN A 69 5.92 6.73 -7.46
N GLU A 70 5.17 5.63 -7.34
CA GLU A 70 5.13 4.62 -8.39
C GLU A 70 4.65 5.23 -9.71
N SER A 71 5.20 4.72 -10.82
CA SER A 71 4.90 5.17 -12.17
C SER A 71 4.87 3.99 -13.12
N TYR A 72 4.12 4.10 -14.21
CA TYR A 72 4.23 3.17 -15.32
C TYR A 72 5.62 3.26 -15.95
N GLN A 73 6.21 2.10 -16.23
CA GLN A 73 7.43 2.01 -17.03
C GLN A 73 7.05 1.84 -18.51
N PHE A 74 7.89 2.34 -19.42
CA PHE A 74 7.64 2.20 -20.86
C PHE A 74 7.54 0.73 -21.28
N CYS A 75 8.32 -0.15 -20.67
CA CYS A 75 8.30 -1.59 -20.92
C CYS A 75 6.93 -2.23 -20.63
N ASP A 76 6.18 -1.73 -19.64
CA ASP A 76 4.87 -2.27 -19.27
C ASP A 76 3.90 -2.22 -20.46
N PHE A 77 3.97 -1.14 -21.24
CA PHE A 77 3.15 -0.94 -22.44
C PHE A 77 3.53 -1.85 -23.61
N PHE A 78 4.79 -2.27 -23.72
CA PHE A 78 5.25 -3.14 -24.80
C PHE A 78 5.04 -4.62 -24.48
N PHE A 79 5.27 -5.02 -23.23
CA PHE A 79 5.17 -6.43 -22.83
C PHE A 79 3.76 -6.83 -22.37
N ASN A 80 2.98 -5.92 -21.79
CA ASN A 80 1.61 -6.19 -21.33
C ASN A 80 0.59 -5.12 -21.80
N PRO A 81 0.52 -4.83 -23.12
CA PRO A 81 -0.26 -3.72 -23.66
C PRO A 81 -1.74 -3.75 -23.25
N PHE A 82 -2.39 -4.90 -23.36
CA PHE A 82 -3.82 -5.03 -23.07
C PHE A 82 -4.16 -4.79 -21.59
N TRP A 83 -3.34 -5.32 -20.67
CA TRP A 83 -3.56 -5.17 -19.24
C TRP A 83 -3.32 -3.73 -18.79
N THR A 84 -2.23 -3.12 -19.26
CA THR A 84 -1.91 -1.72 -18.98
C THR A 84 -2.98 -0.78 -19.56
N LEU A 85 -3.51 -1.06 -20.75
CA LEU A 85 -4.63 -0.32 -21.34
C LEU A 85 -5.92 -0.44 -20.51
N PHE A 86 -6.25 -1.64 -20.04
CA PHE A 86 -7.40 -1.86 -19.17
C PHE A 86 -7.27 -1.07 -17.86
N GLU A 87 -6.12 -1.14 -17.22
CA GLU A 87 -5.80 -0.39 -16.01
C GLU A 87 -5.90 1.13 -16.22
N ILE A 88 -5.48 1.60 -17.41
CA ILE A 88 -5.61 2.99 -17.83
C ILE A 88 -7.06 3.42 -17.99
N ILE A 89 -8.00 2.53 -18.31
CA ILE A 89 -9.43 2.85 -18.46
C ILE A 89 -10.14 2.91 -17.08
N PHE A 90 -9.69 2.12 -16.10
CA PHE A 90 -10.25 2.10 -14.74
C PHE A 90 -9.49 2.98 -13.72
N SER A 91 -9.01 4.15 -14.15
CA SER A 91 -8.16 5.07 -13.36
C SER A 91 -8.70 5.54 -12.02
N TRP A 92 -10.00 5.39 -11.78
CA TRP A 92 -10.65 6.00 -10.62
C TRP A 92 -10.29 5.29 -9.30
N GLU A 93 -9.77 4.07 -9.39
CA GLU A 93 -9.33 3.24 -8.27
C GLU A 93 -7.91 3.63 -7.80
N LEU A 94 -6.98 3.85 -8.73
CA LEU A 94 -5.57 4.12 -8.41
C LEU A 94 -5.34 5.39 -7.58
N LYS A 95 -6.10 6.45 -7.83
CA LYS A 95 -5.99 7.68 -7.01
C LYS A 95 -6.53 7.44 -5.59
N LYS A 96 -7.61 6.64 -5.44
CA LYS A 96 -8.17 6.28 -4.13
C LYS A 96 -7.21 5.38 -3.35
N ASP A 97 -6.48 4.54 -4.06
CA ASP A 97 -5.48 3.65 -3.47
C ASP A 97 -4.17 4.35 -3.10
N GLY A 98 -3.98 5.62 -3.47
CA GLY A 98 -2.77 6.39 -3.14
C GLY A 98 -1.68 6.37 -4.20
N PHE A 99 -1.92 5.82 -5.40
CA PHE A 99 -0.98 5.87 -6.53
C PHE A 99 -1.08 7.19 -7.31
N ILE A 100 -0.64 8.28 -6.69
CA ILE A 100 -0.81 9.65 -7.20
C ILE A 100 -0.14 9.84 -8.57
N ARG A 101 1.11 9.40 -8.72
CA ARG A 101 1.88 9.62 -9.96
C ARG A 101 1.38 8.78 -11.14
N LYS A 102 1.03 7.49 -10.92
CA LYS A 102 0.35 6.65 -11.92
C LYS A 102 -0.94 7.31 -12.41
N ALA A 103 -1.81 7.75 -11.50
CA ALA A 103 -3.07 8.41 -11.87
C ALA A 103 -2.84 9.67 -12.72
N LYS A 104 -1.80 10.46 -12.42
CA LYS A 104 -1.40 11.62 -13.24
C LYS A 104 -0.94 11.20 -14.65
N GLN A 105 -0.12 10.15 -14.76
CA GLN A 105 0.33 9.62 -16.06
C GLN A 105 -0.85 9.13 -16.92
N GLN A 106 -1.80 8.41 -16.32
CA GLN A 106 -3.01 7.96 -17.04
C GLN A 106 -3.81 9.12 -17.63
N LYS A 107 -3.96 10.23 -16.89
CA LYS A 107 -4.66 11.42 -17.40
C LYS A 107 -4.00 11.95 -18.67
N TYR A 108 -2.68 12.11 -18.68
CA TYR A 108 -1.96 12.57 -19.87
C TYR A 108 -2.02 11.56 -21.01
N PHE A 109 -1.91 10.27 -20.70
CA PHE A 109 -1.98 9.21 -21.70
C PHE A 109 -3.35 9.16 -22.41
N ARG A 110 -4.45 9.31 -21.65
CA ARG A 110 -5.80 9.41 -22.21
C ARG A 110 -5.97 10.63 -23.13
N ILE A 111 -5.44 11.79 -22.74
CA ILE A 111 -5.45 12.99 -23.58
C ILE A 111 -4.67 12.74 -24.87
N GLY A 112 -3.48 12.13 -24.75
CA GLY A 112 -2.65 11.77 -25.91
C GLY A 112 -3.36 10.83 -26.89
N ILE A 113 -4.00 9.77 -26.39
CA ILE A 113 -4.82 8.86 -27.22
C ILE A 113 -5.96 9.62 -27.89
N GLY A 114 -6.69 10.46 -27.16
CA GLY A 114 -7.79 11.25 -27.72
C GLY A 114 -7.34 12.15 -28.88
N ILE A 115 -6.20 12.84 -28.72
CA ILE A 115 -5.60 13.66 -29.78
C ILE A 115 -5.20 12.80 -30.98
N LEU A 116 -4.57 11.65 -30.75
CA LEU A 116 -4.13 10.75 -31.83
C LEU A 116 -5.32 10.23 -32.64
N ILE A 117 -6.43 9.86 -32.00
CA ILE A 117 -7.66 9.45 -32.68
C ILE A 117 -8.22 10.60 -33.54
N LEU A 118 -8.27 11.82 -33.01
CA LEU A 118 -8.75 12.99 -33.77
C LEU A 118 -7.88 13.27 -35.02
N ILE A 119 -6.56 13.13 -34.91
CA ILE A 119 -5.65 13.27 -36.04
C ILE A 119 -5.92 12.19 -37.10
N CYS A 120 -6.05 10.92 -36.70
CA CYS A 120 -6.35 9.83 -37.62
C CYS A 120 -7.67 10.04 -38.37
N ILE A 121 -8.71 10.49 -37.66
CA ILE A 121 -10.02 10.82 -38.25
C ILE A 121 -9.86 11.98 -39.25
N GLY A 122 -9.19 13.07 -38.86
CA GLY A 122 -8.94 14.21 -39.75
C GLY A 122 -8.21 13.80 -41.03
N LEU A 123 -7.17 12.97 -40.91
CA LEU A 123 -6.43 12.45 -42.07
C LEU A 123 -7.31 11.57 -42.96
N SER A 124 -8.16 10.72 -42.40
CA SER A 124 -9.09 9.89 -43.18
C SER A 124 -10.15 10.67 -43.95
N TYR A 125 -10.46 11.91 -43.56
CA TYR A 125 -11.35 12.79 -44.31
C TYR A 125 -10.64 13.61 -45.40
N MET A 126 -9.30 13.71 -45.34
CA MET A 126 -8.49 14.39 -46.36
C MET A 126 -7.92 13.46 -47.43
N THR A 127 -8.04 12.14 -47.23
CA THR A 127 -7.69 11.09 -48.20
C THR A 127 -8.94 10.56 -48.89
#